data_AF-X0XAD5-F1
#
_entry.id   AF-X0XAD5-F1
#
_cell.length_a   1.000
_cell.length_b   1.000
_cell.length_c   1.000
_cell.angle_alpha   90.00
_cell.angle_beta   90.00
_cell.angle_gamma   90.00
#
_symmetry.space_group_name_H-M   'P 1'
#
loop_
_entity.id
_entity.type
_entity.pdbx_description
1 polymer ?
#
loop_
_entity_poly.entity_id
_entity_poly.type
_entity_poly.pdbx_seq_one_letter_code
_entity_poly.pdbx_strand_id
1 'polypeptide(L)'
;VRIIMDSSLEVPIGSENQKVEAMSQSAVMLSGVPTSSWTYGCSATAAGMIFGYYDRNGYADMYTGPAGGGVVPLTDMGNQCSIIATRNGFDGLTANGHVDDYWTGYGNTGPDPWEGNWTEHAWAECTADFMGTSQWKWDFLGRDGNKDFNKDGATALWTYSGSGGKLYDYTPKASAGMPQTSLCHGLRLFAESRGYEVIENYTQSIDALYEDGFSFADFIAEIDAGYPVMIQLEGHSTVGVGYDEADEIIYIHDKGEFRP
;
A
#
# COMPACT_ATOMS: atom_id res chain seq x y z
N VAL A 1 -5.68 -0.67 10.00
CA VAL A 1 -5.85 -0.60 8.53
C VAL A 1 -6.17 -1.99 8.02
N ARG A 2 -7.32 -2.18 7.37
CA ARG A 2 -7.75 -3.48 6.83
C ARG A 2 -7.27 -3.63 5.39
N ILE A 3 -6.65 -4.76 5.06
CA ILE A 3 -6.09 -5.08 3.74
C ILE A 3 -6.77 -6.35 3.23
N ILE A 4 -7.19 -6.34 1.96
CA ILE A 4 -7.95 -7.42 1.35
C ILE A 4 -7.19 -7.97 0.16
N MET A 5 -7.17 -9.29 0.00
CA MET A 5 -6.75 -9.96 -1.22
C MET A 5 -7.92 -10.24 -2.15
N ASP A 6 -7.83 -9.68 -3.36
CA ASP A 6 -8.55 -10.08 -4.54
C ASP A 6 -8.02 -11.40 -5.08
N SER A 7 -8.96 -12.09 -5.69
CA SER A 7 -8.91 -13.39 -6.29
C SER A 7 -9.01 -13.22 -7.78
N SER A 8 -8.00 -13.69 -8.52
CA SER A 8 -8.07 -13.97 -9.96
C SER A 8 -9.28 -13.37 -10.68
N LEU A 9 -9.29 -12.05 -10.85
CA LEU A 9 -9.82 -11.55 -12.10
C LEU A 9 -8.79 -12.03 -13.12
N GLU A 10 -9.02 -13.20 -13.71
CA GLU A 10 -8.78 -13.28 -15.14
C GLU A 10 -9.58 -12.10 -15.70
N VAL A 11 -8.93 -10.94 -15.79
CA VAL A 11 -9.30 -9.89 -16.72
C VAL A 11 -9.30 -10.65 -18.04
N PRO A 12 -10.48 -10.98 -18.61
CA PRO A 12 -10.49 -11.69 -19.88
C PRO A 12 -9.58 -10.90 -20.80
N ILE A 13 -8.62 -11.55 -21.44
CA ILE A 13 -7.69 -10.92 -22.36
C ILE A 13 -8.53 -10.02 -23.30
N GLY A 14 -8.51 -8.70 -23.07
CA GLY A 14 -9.39 -7.74 -23.74
C GLY A 14 -10.41 -6.93 -22.91
N SER A 15 -10.53 -7.08 -21.57
CA SER A 15 -11.30 -6.11 -20.75
C SER A 15 -10.37 -5.07 -20.13
N GLU A 16 -10.29 -3.88 -20.73
CA GLU A 16 -9.72 -2.72 -20.05
C GLU A 16 -10.48 -2.45 -18.75
N ASN A 17 -9.79 -2.09 -17.67
CA ASN A 17 -10.42 -1.45 -16.51
C ASN A 17 -11.29 -0.32 -17.04
N GLN A 18 -12.62 -0.49 -17.03
CA GLN A 18 -13.49 0.53 -17.59
C GLN A 18 -13.33 1.77 -16.72
N LYS A 19 -12.70 2.79 -17.29
CA LYS A 19 -12.64 4.09 -16.66
C LYS A 19 -14.08 4.54 -16.43
N VAL A 20 -14.45 4.74 -15.17
CA VAL A 20 -15.80 5.17 -14.82
C VAL A 20 -16.01 6.58 -15.39
N GLU A 21 -16.77 6.68 -16.48
CA GLU A 21 -17.09 7.95 -17.14
C GLU A 21 -18.29 8.65 -16.49
N ALA A 22 -19.16 7.87 -15.84
CA ALA A 22 -20.29 8.37 -15.05
C ALA A 22 -20.60 7.39 -13.91
N MET A 23 -20.84 7.93 -12.71
CA MET A 23 -21.32 7.16 -11.56
C MET A 23 -22.84 7.07 -11.59
N SER A 24 -23.35 5.92 -11.15
CA SER A 24 -24.78 5.75 -10.90
C SER A 24 -25.25 6.75 -9.82
N GLN A 25 -26.55 7.10 -9.86
CA GLN A 25 -27.13 7.97 -8.84
C GLN A 25 -27.23 7.28 -7.47
N SER A 26 -27.23 5.94 -7.43
CA SER A 26 -27.19 5.14 -6.20
C SER A 26 -25.78 4.91 -5.64
N ALA A 27 -24.74 5.35 -6.34
CA ALA A 27 -23.36 5.14 -5.90
C ALA A 27 -23.06 5.87 -4.59
N VAL A 28 -22.45 5.16 -3.65
CA VAL A 28 -21.92 5.70 -2.39
C VAL A 28 -20.41 5.83 -2.51
N MET A 29 -19.88 7.02 -2.25
CA MET A 29 -18.46 7.35 -2.43
C MET A 29 -17.88 8.06 -1.21
N LEU A 30 -16.70 7.64 -0.79
CA LEU A 30 -15.85 8.40 0.10
C LEU A 30 -15.33 9.63 -0.62
N SER A 31 -15.71 10.81 -0.11
CA SER A 31 -15.18 12.06 -0.63
C SER A 31 -13.77 12.33 -0.07
N GLY A 32 -12.88 12.90 -0.89
CA GLY A 32 -11.59 13.40 -0.42
C GLY A 32 -10.51 12.34 -0.20
N VAL A 33 -10.68 11.12 -0.72
CA VAL A 33 -9.58 10.15 -0.81
C VAL A 33 -8.56 10.66 -1.84
N PRO A 34 -7.29 10.90 -1.48
CA PRO A 34 -6.29 11.34 -2.43
C PRO A 34 -6.03 10.33 -3.55
N THR A 35 -5.51 10.84 -4.67
CA THR A 35 -4.99 10.02 -5.76
C THR A 35 -3.49 10.27 -5.93
N SER A 36 -2.79 9.27 -6.46
CA SER A 36 -1.37 9.41 -6.85
C SER A 36 -1.11 8.65 -8.12
N SER A 37 -0.23 9.15 -8.98
CA SER A 37 0.44 8.25 -9.93
C SER A 37 1.25 7.17 -9.18
N TRP A 38 1.50 6.04 -9.85
CA TRP A 38 2.35 4.97 -9.32
C TRP A 38 3.68 5.55 -8.80
N THR A 39 4.02 5.28 -7.55
CA THR A 39 5.18 5.86 -6.87
C THR A 39 5.95 4.75 -6.14
N TYR A 40 6.95 4.19 -6.83
CA TYR A 40 7.93 3.21 -6.29
C TYR A 40 7.34 1.90 -5.73
N GLY A 41 6.04 1.64 -5.94
CA GLY A 41 5.34 0.41 -5.58
C GLY A 41 3.84 0.64 -5.45
N CYS A 42 3.02 -0.30 -5.97
CA CYS A 42 1.56 -0.16 -5.93
C CYS A 42 1.03 -0.19 -4.49
N SER A 43 1.53 -1.10 -3.64
CA SER A 43 1.13 -1.18 -2.23
C SER A 43 1.50 0.08 -1.44
N ALA A 44 2.71 0.62 -1.62
CA ALA A 44 3.12 1.87 -0.98
C ALA A 44 2.27 3.05 -1.47
N THR A 45 1.95 3.08 -2.77
CA THR A 45 1.07 4.11 -3.37
C THR A 45 -0.34 4.04 -2.79
N ALA A 46 -0.94 2.83 -2.71
CA ALA A 46 -2.24 2.61 -2.11
C ALA A 46 -2.26 2.97 -0.61
N ALA A 47 -1.21 2.61 0.12
CA ALA A 47 -1.02 3.00 1.51
C ALA A 47 -1.00 4.52 1.68
N GLY A 48 -0.24 5.22 0.83
CA GLY A 48 -0.21 6.67 0.86
C GLY A 48 -1.58 7.29 0.58
N MET A 49 -2.40 6.70 -0.30
CA MET A 49 -3.74 7.24 -0.60
C MET A 49 -4.65 7.09 0.61
N ILE A 50 -4.57 5.95 1.30
CA ILE A 50 -5.31 5.71 2.54
C ILE A 50 -4.84 6.64 3.67
N PHE A 51 -3.53 6.77 3.89
CA PHE A 51 -3.02 7.63 4.96
C PHE A 51 -3.18 9.12 4.65
N GLY A 52 -3.12 9.52 3.38
CA GLY A 52 -3.48 10.87 2.97
C GLY A 52 -4.96 11.17 3.15
N TYR A 53 -5.84 10.17 3.04
CA TYR A 53 -7.24 10.33 3.43
C TYR A 53 -7.36 10.55 4.95
N TYR A 54 -6.65 9.78 5.77
CA TYR A 54 -6.69 9.95 7.23
C TYR A 54 -6.07 11.27 7.71
N ASP A 55 -4.97 11.71 7.09
CA ASP A 55 -4.36 13.05 7.26
C ASP A 55 -5.42 14.15 7.19
N ARG A 56 -6.30 13.99 6.21
CA ARG A 56 -7.37 14.92 5.87
C ARG A 56 -8.65 14.74 6.67
N ASN A 57 -8.79 13.65 7.41
CA ASN A 57 -10.03 13.21 8.06
C ASN A 57 -9.78 12.74 9.50
N GLY A 58 -9.16 13.60 10.31
CA GLY A 58 -9.08 13.43 11.76
C GLY A 58 -7.75 12.91 12.31
N TYR A 59 -6.79 12.57 11.44
CA TYR A 59 -5.46 12.08 11.81
C TYR A 59 -4.35 12.93 11.18
N ALA A 60 -4.33 14.22 11.51
CA ALA A 60 -3.53 15.26 10.83
C ALA A 60 -1.99 15.11 10.93
N ASP A 61 -1.48 14.13 11.68
CA ASP A 61 -0.04 13.86 11.78
C ASP A 61 0.43 12.75 10.82
N MET A 62 -0.47 12.22 9.97
CA MET A 62 -0.10 11.22 8.97
C MET A 62 0.97 11.76 8.01
N TYR A 63 0.84 13.02 7.61
CA TYR A 63 1.84 13.75 6.85
C TYR A 63 2.30 15.01 7.58
N THR A 64 3.60 15.10 7.84
CA THR A 64 4.21 16.21 8.59
C THR A 64 5.22 17.01 7.75
N GLY A 65 5.26 16.77 6.44
CA GLY A 65 6.15 17.45 5.50
C GLY A 65 5.66 18.86 5.09
N PRO A 66 6.49 19.63 4.39
CA PRO A 66 6.20 21.01 4.03
C PRO A 66 5.23 21.20 2.85
N ALA A 67 5.00 20.20 2.00
CA ALA A 67 4.09 20.33 0.86
C ALA A 67 2.64 20.57 1.29
N GLY A 68 1.86 21.20 0.39
CA GLY A 68 0.44 21.48 0.64
C GLY A 68 0.15 22.34 1.88
N GLY A 69 1.17 22.99 2.47
CA GLY A 69 1.03 23.70 3.75
C GLY A 69 0.93 22.77 4.96
N GLY A 70 1.51 21.56 4.89
CA GLY A 70 1.41 20.53 5.93
C GLY A 70 0.16 19.67 5.83
N VAL A 71 -0.42 19.56 4.63
CA VAL A 71 -1.61 18.73 4.36
C VAL A 71 -1.40 17.97 3.06
N VAL A 72 -1.73 16.69 3.03
CA VAL A 72 -1.57 15.87 1.82
C VAL A 72 -2.38 16.44 0.65
N PRO A 73 -1.76 16.64 -0.53
CA PRO A 73 -2.46 17.02 -1.75
C PRO A 73 -3.50 15.97 -2.18
N LEU A 74 -4.67 16.40 -2.67
CA LEU A 74 -5.74 15.47 -3.10
C LEU A 74 -5.44 14.75 -4.43
N THR A 75 -4.57 15.30 -5.25
CA THR A 75 -4.29 14.77 -6.59
C THR A 75 -2.80 14.67 -6.79
N ASP A 76 -2.35 13.56 -7.37
CA ASP A 76 -0.95 13.28 -7.69
C ASP A 76 0.02 13.51 -6.52
N MET A 77 -0.37 13.01 -5.34
CA MET A 77 0.36 13.30 -4.10
C MET A 77 1.79 12.75 -4.09
N GLY A 78 2.08 11.64 -4.78
CA GLY A 78 3.42 11.06 -4.86
C GLY A 78 4.45 11.93 -5.58
N ASN A 79 4.00 12.85 -6.44
CA ASN A 79 4.86 13.85 -7.09
C ASN A 79 4.92 15.17 -6.32
N GLN A 80 4.18 15.31 -5.22
CA GLN A 80 4.08 16.57 -4.48
C GLN A 80 4.53 16.46 -3.03
N CYS A 81 4.46 15.28 -2.41
CA CYS A 81 4.83 15.08 -1.02
C CYS A 81 5.48 13.70 -0.81
N SER A 82 6.24 13.58 0.27
CA SER A 82 7.03 12.39 0.59
C SER A 82 6.30 11.32 1.40
N ILE A 83 4.96 11.37 1.50
CA ILE A 83 4.21 10.37 2.28
C ILE A 83 4.38 8.95 1.72
N ILE A 84 4.48 8.78 0.39
CA ILE A 84 4.66 7.46 -0.25
C ILE A 84 6.12 7.04 -0.25
N ALA A 85 7.00 7.91 -0.76
CA ALA A 85 8.42 7.64 -0.91
C ALA A 85 9.23 8.93 -0.66
N THR A 86 10.34 8.79 0.06
CA THR A 86 11.25 9.89 0.37
C THR A 86 12.41 9.93 -0.60
N ARG A 87 12.90 11.14 -0.92
CA ARG A 87 14.03 11.35 -1.82
C ARG A 87 14.76 12.64 -1.46
N ASN A 88 16.08 12.61 -1.54
CA ASN A 88 16.93 13.77 -1.32
C ASN A 88 16.54 14.93 -2.25
N GLY A 89 16.39 16.11 -1.68
CA GLY A 89 15.98 17.32 -2.39
C GLY A 89 14.49 17.38 -2.75
N PHE A 90 13.67 16.43 -2.26
CA PHE A 90 12.23 16.42 -2.46
C PHE A 90 11.51 16.59 -1.12
N ASP A 91 10.41 17.36 -1.13
CA ASP A 91 9.57 17.64 0.05
C ASP A 91 10.36 18.07 1.31
N GLY A 92 11.41 18.87 1.11
CA GLY A 92 12.23 19.40 2.21
C GLY A 92 13.28 18.44 2.78
N LEU A 93 13.37 17.20 2.28
CA LEU A 93 14.40 16.25 2.72
C LEU A 93 15.78 16.65 2.18
N THR A 94 16.79 16.68 3.06
CA THR A 94 18.17 17.11 2.72
C THR A 94 19.21 15.99 2.79
N ALA A 95 18.76 14.74 2.90
CA ALA A 95 19.58 13.54 2.92
C ALA A 95 18.95 12.47 2.02
N ASN A 96 19.70 11.40 1.74
CA ASN A 96 19.17 10.26 1.00
C ASN A 96 17.93 9.70 1.71
N GLY A 97 16.91 9.39 0.92
CA GLY A 97 15.69 8.73 1.39
C GLY A 97 15.48 7.40 0.67
N HIS A 98 14.25 6.89 0.75
CA HIS A 98 13.81 5.63 0.16
C HIS A 98 14.26 5.44 -1.29
N VAL A 99 13.99 6.43 -2.13
CA VAL A 99 14.28 6.34 -3.58
C VAL A 99 15.78 6.29 -3.82
N ASP A 100 16.56 7.10 -3.11
CA ASP A 100 18.01 7.16 -3.31
C ASP A 100 18.65 5.85 -2.87
N ASP A 101 18.18 5.27 -1.77
CA ASP A 101 18.76 4.08 -1.17
C ASP A 101 18.41 2.81 -1.91
N TYR A 102 17.15 2.62 -2.32
CA TYR A 102 16.64 1.32 -2.76
C TYR A 102 16.35 1.26 -4.26
N TRP A 103 16.01 2.37 -4.91
CA TRP A 103 15.46 2.32 -6.26
C TRP A 103 16.52 2.43 -7.37
N THR A 104 16.53 1.45 -8.26
CA THR A 104 17.29 1.43 -9.51
C THR A 104 16.38 1.33 -10.74
N GLY A 105 15.26 0.61 -10.62
CA GLY A 105 14.31 0.39 -11.70
C GLY A 105 13.41 -0.81 -11.44
N TYR A 106 12.17 -0.74 -11.91
CA TYR A 106 11.14 -1.75 -11.65
C TYR A 106 11.63 -3.18 -11.91
N GLY A 107 11.47 -4.04 -10.89
CA GLY A 107 11.80 -5.46 -10.95
C GLY A 107 13.27 -5.80 -10.71
N ASN A 108 14.17 -4.83 -10.48
CA ASN A 108 15.56 -5.11 -10.11
C ASN A 108 15.64 -5.82 -8.76
N THR A 109 16.51 -6.83 -8.66
CA THR A 109 16.60 -7.75 -7.51
C THR A 109 17.79 -7.43 -6.61
N GLY A 110 18.18 -6.15 -6.53
CA GLY A 110 19.36 -5.69 -5.81
C GLY A 110 20.72 -6.08 -6.44
N PRO A 111 21.84 -5.78 -5.77
CA PRO A 111 21.93 -5.07 -4.50
C PRO A 111 21.38 -3.64 -4.58
N ASP A 112 20.85 -3.15 -3.46
CA ASP A 112 20.31 -1.79 -3.38
C ASP A 112 21.43 -0.75 -3.48
N PRO A 113 21.18 0.43 -4.10
CA PRO A 113 22.16 1.51 -4.27
C PRO A 113 22.97 1.87 -3.04
N TRP A 114 22.36 1.91 -1.85
CA TRP A 114 23.07 2.28 -0.62
C TRP A 114 24.17 1.28 -0.24
N GLU A 115 24.01 0.02 -0.60
CA GLU A 115 24.86 -1.06 -0.10
C GLU A 115 26.28 -0.98 -0.65
N GLY A 116 27.22 -0.63 0.23
CA GLY A 116 28.63 -0.42 -0.12
C GLY A 116 28.96 0.98 -0.64
N ASN A 117 27.97 1.87 -0.77
CA ASN A 117 28.18 3.24 -1.27
C ASN A 117 27.97 4.32 -0.19
N TRP A 118 26.92 4.23 0.64
CA TRP A 118 26.67 5.18 1.74
C TRP A 118 25.93 4.53 2.92
N THR A 119 25.72 5.31 3.98
CA THR A 119 24.90 4.88 5.12
C THR A 119 23.43 4.96 4.73
N GLU A 120 22.72 3.84 4.86
CA GLU A 120 21.28 3.75 4.70
C GLU A 120 20.54 4.78 5.58
N HIS A 121 19.49 5.37 5.04
CA HIS A 121 18.68 6.35 5.74
C HIS A 121 17.91 5.73 6.92
N ALA A 122 17.53 6.59 7.87
CA ALA A 122 16.77 6.16 9.02
C ALA A 122 15.35 5.74 8.61
N TRP A 123 14.94 4.56 9.08
CA TRP A 123 13.65 3.98 8.75
C TRP A 123 12.52 4.66 9.54
N ALA A 124 11.88 5.70 8.98
CA ALA A 124 10.67 6.31 9.56
C ALA A 124 9.92 7.32 8.66
N GLU A 125 10.27 7.43 7.39
CA GLU A 125 9.97 8.67 6.65
C GLU A 125 8.72 8.54 5.77
N CYS A 126 8.45 7.36 5.20
CA CYS A 126 7.32 7.16 4.27
C CYS A 126 6.68 5.76 4.35
N THR A 127 5.53 5.57 3.69
CA THR A 127 4.84 4.26 3.66
C THR A 127 5.70 3.17 3.02
N ALA A 128 6.44 3.49 1.96
CA ALA A 128 7.33 2.54 1.29
C ALA A 128 8.43 2.01 2.21
N ASP A 129 8.94 2.85 3.13
CA ASP A 129 9.89 2.42 4.15
C ASP A 129 9.25 1.38 5.05
N PHE A 130 8.18 1.75 5.77
CA PHE A 130 7.57 0.89 6.77
C PHE A 130 7.06 -0.43 6.21
N MET A 131 6.60 -0.44 4.95
CA MET A 131 6.13 -1.65 4.27
C MET A 131 7.24 -2.52 3.68
N GLY A 132 8.49 -2.02 3.69
CA GLY A 132 9.62 -2.73 3.09
C GLY A 132 9.58 -2.78 1.57
N THR A 133 8.88 -1.82 0.95
CA THR A 133 8.73 -1.75 -0.51
C THR A 133 10.09 -1.54 -1.16
N SER A 134 10.41 -2.26 -2.24
CA SER A 134 11.68 -2.14 -2.97
C SER A 134 12.99 -2.48 -2.22
N GLN A 135 12.95 -2.89 -0.95
CA GLN A 135 14.18 -3.10 -0.17
C GLN A 135 14.74 -4.51 -0.35
N TRP A 136 15.90 -4.66 -1.00
CA TRP A 136 16.63 -5.92 -1.09
C TRP A 136 17.31 -6.27 0.25
N LYS A 137 16.53 -6.79 1.20
CA LYS A 137 16.96 -7.03 2.60
C LYS A 137 16.67 -8.40 3.17
N TRP A 138 15.76 -9.16 2.58
CA TRP A 138 15.22 -10.38 3.16
C TRP A 138 15.61 -11.62 2.37
N ASP A 139 15.73 -12.73 3.12
CA ASP A 139 15.92 -14.10 2.68
C ASP A 139 14.58 -14.83 2.87
N PHE A 140 13.59 -14.46 2.05
CA PHE A 140 12.28 -15.11 2.05
C PHE A 140 12.23 -16.30 1.11
N LEU A 141 12.99 -16.22 0.00
CA LEU A 141 13.07 -17.28 -1.00
C LEU A 141 14.28 -18.15 -0.67
N GLY A 142 14.17 -19.46 -0.81
CA GLY A 142 15.30 -20.38 -0.54
C GLY A 142 15.69 -20.56 0.94
N ARG A 143 15.67 -19.51 1.78
CA ARG A 143 16.13 -19.52 3.18
C ARG A 143 17.55 -20.06 3.30
N ASP A 144 18.41 -19.60 2.41
CA ASP A 144 19.77 -20.11 2.24
C ASP A 144 20.85 -19.23 2.90
N GLY A 145 20.43 -18.16 3.58
CA GLY A 145 21.28 -17.20 4.25
C GLY A 145 21.66 -16.00 3.40
N ASN A 146 21.19 -15.90 2.15
CA ASN A 146 21.43 -14.75 1.27
C ASN A 146 20.18 -13.90 1.11
N LYS A 147 20.38 -12.58 0.97
CA LYS A 147 19.30 -11.66 0.62
C LYS A 147 18.89 -11.91 -0.84
N ASP A 148 17.60 -12.11 -1.08
CA ASP A 148 17.05 -12.34 -2.42
C ASP A 148 15.64 -11.75 -2.62
N PHE A 149 15.18 -11.03 -1.61
CA PHE A 149 13.91 -10.34 -1.55
C PHE A 149 14.18 -8.97 -0.90
N ASN A 150 13.54 -7.86 -1.23
CA ASN A 150 12.40 -7.57 -2.06
C ASN A 150 12.86 -6.78 -3.29
N LYS A 151 12.35 -7.10 -4.48
CA LYS A 151 12.72 -6.39 -5.72
C LYS A 151 12.09 -5.00 -5.78
N ASP A 152 12.68 -4.11 -6.57
CA ASP A 152 12.17 -2.78 -6.85
C ASP A 152 10.70 -2.80 -7.29
N GLY A 153 9.85 -2.09 -6.55
CA GLY A 153 8.42 -1.95 -6.82
C GLY A 153 7.54 -2.99 -6.13
N ALA A 154 8.12 -4.02 -5.52
CA ALA A 154 7.37 -5.07 -4.82
C ALA A 154 7.26 -4.77 -3.32
N THR A 155 6.25 -5.36 -2.69
CA THR A 155 6.01 -5.34 -1.23
C THR A 155 5.59 -6.74 -0.81
N ALA A 156 6.14 -7.25 0.30
CA ALA A 156 5.79 -8.58 0.77
C ALA A 156 4.41 -8.58 1.45
N LEU A 157 3.54 -9.49 1.02
CA LEU A 157 2.20 -9.66 1.55
C LEU A 157 2.00 -11.13 1.94
N TRP A 158 1.30 -11.37 3.04
CA TRP A 158 0.98 -12.71 3.55
C TRP A 158 -0.51 -12.82 3.82
N THR A 159 -1.07 -14.02 3.64
CA THR A 159 -2.39 -14.46 4.09
C THR A 159 -2.35 -15.92 4.48
N TYR A 160 -3.45 -16.44 5.02
CA TYR A 160 -3.62 -17.87 5.15
C TYR A 160 -3.75 -18.54 3.77
N SER A 161 -3.01 -19.63 3.58
CA SER A 161 -3.20 -20.49 2.43
C SER A 161 -4.44 -21.36 2.66
N GLY A 162 -5.38 -21.35 1.70
CA GLY A 162 -6.56 -22.21 1.75
C GLY A 162 -7.66 -21.77 2.72
N SER A 163 -7.69 -20.52 3.18
CA SER A 163 -8.72 -19.99 4.09
C SER A 163 -8.94 -18.49 3.86
N GLY A 164 -10.18 -18.05 4.04
CA GLY A 164 -10.61 -16.66 4.08
C GLY A 164 -10.44 -16.02 5.46
N GLY A 165 -9.80 -16.70 6.41
CA GLY A 165 -9.58 -16.19 7.76
C GLY A 165 -8.69 -14.95 7.81
N LYS A 166 -8.86 -14.14 8.86
CA LYS A 166 -8.07 -12.93 9.09
C LYS A 166 -6.69 -13.27 9.61
N LEU A 167 -5.65 -12.95 8.84
CA LEU A 167 -4.26 -13.00 9.31
C LEU A 167 -3.90 -11.65 9.93
N TYR A 168 -3.92 -11.61 11.26
CA TYR A 168 -3.68 -10.41 12.06
C TYR A 168 -2.20 -10.04 12.13
N ASP A 169 -1.88 -8.80 11.76
CA ASP A 169 -0.60 -8.11 11.97
C ASP A 169 0.66 -8.99 11.80
N TYR A 170 0.67 -9.81 10.74
CA TYR A 170 1.71 -10.80 10.59
C TYR A 170 3.08 -10.16 10.34
N THR A 171 4.05 -10.56 11.16
CA THR A 171 5.46 -10.22 11.04
C THR A 171 6.27 -11.46 10.64
N PRO A 172 7.10 -11.37 9.58
CA PRO A 172 8.03 -12.46 9.26
C PRO A 172 9.07 -12.62 10.38
N LYS A 173 9.65 -13.82 10.48
CA LYS A 173 10.69 -14.10 11.49
C LYS A 173 11.95 -13.27 11.25
N ALA A 174 12.57 -12.77 12.32
CA ALA A 174 13.85 -12.04 12.26
C ALA A 174 14.96 -12.81 11.53
N SER A 175 14.92 -14.14 11.54
CA SER A 175 15.88 -14.99 10.81
C SER A 175 15.82 -14.80 9.29
N ALA A 176 14.76 -14.23 8.75
CA ALA A 176 14.63 -13.93 7.33
C ALA A 176 15.13 -12.53 6.96
N GLY A 177 15.52 -11.69 7.93
CA GLY A 177 16.02 -10.34 7.66
C GLY A 177 15.40 -9.28 8.57
N MET A 178 16.01 -8.10 8.58
CA MET A 178 15.62 -6.95 9.38
C MET A 178 15.49 -5.69 8.50
N PRO A 179 14.56 -4.77 8.82
CA PRO A 179 13.55 -4.88 9.88
C PRO A 179 12.51 -5.98 9.57
N GLN A 180 11.84 -6.49 10.61
CA GLN A 180 10.72 -7.42 10.43
C GLN A 180 9.51 -6.63 9.99
N THR A 181 9.18 -6.67 8.70
CA THR A 181 8.01 -5.99 8.19
C THR A 181 7.32 -6.75 7.07
N SER A 182 6.10 -6.32 6.80
CA SER A 182 5.23 -6.79 5.73
C SER A 182 4.33 -5.65 5.28
N LEU A 183 3.56 -5.87 4.22
CA LEU A 183 2.51 -4.95 3.80
C LEU A 183 1.60 -4.60 4.98
N CYS A 184 1.05 -5.60 5.69
CA CYS A 184 0.11 -5.37 6.80
C CYS A 184 0.74 -4.74 8.02
N HIS A 185 1.89 -5.28 8.44
CA HIS A 185 2.60 -4.77 9.60
C HIS A 185 3.16 -3.37 9.34
N GLY A 186 3.64 -3.10 8.13
CA GLY A 186 4.15 -1.79 7.73
C GLY A 186 3.11 -0.68 7.77
N LEU A 187 1.85 -0.97 7.40
CA LEU A 187 0.77 0.01 7.60
C LEU A 187 0.60 0.36 9.09
N ARG A 188 0.69 -0.64 9.97
CA ARG A 188 0.64 -0.40 11.41
C ARG A 188 1.82 0.45 11.88
N LEU A 189 3.03 0.07 11.51
CA LEU A 189 4.25 0.80 11.89
C LEU A 189 4.23 2.25 11.40
N PHE A 190 3.75 2.50 10.18
CA PHE A 190 3.60 3.86 9.66
C PHE A 190 2.66 4.68 10.56
N ALA A 191 1.44 4.19 10.83
CA ALA A 191 0.48 4.91 11.67
C ALA A 191 1.00 5.14 13.10
N GLU A 192 1.63 4.13 13.70
CA GLU A 192 2.21 4.22 15.05
C GLU A 192 3.40 5.19 15.09
N SER A 193 4.19 5.29 14.02
CA SER A 193 5.25 6.30 13.91
C SER A 193 4.75 7.74 13.92
N ARG A 194 3.46 7.93 13.59
CA ARG A 194 2.76 9.22 13.63
C ARG A 194 2.00 9.45 14.94
N GLY A 195 2.19 8.59 15.94
CA GLY A 195 1.60 8.71 17.26
C GLY A 195 0.18 8.15 17.40
N TYR A 196 -0.31 7.42 16.39
CA TYR A 196 -1.64 6.81 16.42
C TYR A 196 -1.59 5.34 16.85
N GLU A 197 -2.55 4.93 17.67
CA GLU A 197 -2.69 3.52 18.05
C GLU A 197 -3.49 2.75 16.98
N VAL A 198 -2.94 1.63 16.51
CA VAL A 198 -3.66 0.71 15.63
C VAL A 198 -4.27 -0.41 16.46
N ILE A 199 -5.59 -0.32 16.65
CA ILE A 199 -6.38 -1.31 17.38
C ILE A 199 -6.45 -2.64 16.63
N GLU A 200 -6.63 -2.58 15.30
CA GLU A 200 -6.77 -3.76 14.45
C GLU A 200 -6.19 -3.51 13.03
N ASN A 201 -5.41 -4.48 12.55
CA ASN A 201 -4.97 -4.61 11.16
C ASN A 201 -4.81 -6.09 10.81
N TYR A 202 -5.28 -6.46 9.63
CA TYR A 202 -5.18 -7.82 9.12
C TYR A 202 -5.21 -7.83 7.60
N THR A 203 -4.80 -8.97 7.06
CA THR A 203 -4.96 -9.37 5.66
C THR A 203 -5.95 -10.52 5.59
N GLN A 204 -6.86 -10.48 4.61
CA GLN A 204 -7.92 -11.48 4.45
C GLN A 204 -8.20 -11.71 2.96
N SER A 205 -8.45 -12.96 2.55
CA SER A 205 -8.98 -13.27 1.21
C SER A 205 -10.48 -13.00 1.14
N ILE A 206 -11.01 -12.76 -0.06
CA ILE A 206 -12.44 -12.50 -0.26
C ILE A 206 -13.29 -13.78 -0.21
N ASP A 207 -14.58 -13.61 0.06
CA ASP A 207 -15.56 -14.69 0.19
C ASP A 207 -15.76 -15.53 -1.10
N ALA A 208 -15.47 -14.93 -2.26
CA ALA A 208 -15.47 -15.63 -3.55
C ALA A 208 -14.41 -16.74 -3.66
N LEU A 209 -13.30 -16.67 -2.89
CA LEU A 209 -12.30 -17.74 -2.82
C LEU A 209 -12.59 -18.74 -1.71
N TYR A 210 -13.05 -18.24 -0.57
CA TYR A 210 -13.20 -19.01 0.65
C TYR A 210 -14.41 -18.47 1.42
N GLU A 211 -15.35 -19.33 1.78
CA GLU A 211 -16.64 -18.96 2.41
C GLU A 211 -16.50 -18.07 3.67
N ASP A 212 -15.38 -18.15 4.40
CA ASP A 212 -15.06 -17.34 5.58
C ASP A 212 -14.32 -16.02 5.28
N GLY A 213 -14.25 -15.63 4.00
CA GLY A 213 -13.55 -14.46 3.50
C GLY A 213 -14.26 -13.12 3.71
N PHE A 214 -13.61 -12.05 3.26
CA PHE A 214 -14.15 -10.70 3.27
C PHE A 214 -15.22 -10.54 2.19
N SER A 215 -16.43 -10.16 2.58
CA SER A 215 -17.59 -10.08 1.69
C SER A 215 -17.85 -8.67 1.13
N PHE A 216 -18.71 -8.57 0.12
CA PHE A 216 -19.20 -7.26 -0.35
C PHE A 216 -19.96 -6.50 0.74
N ALA A 217 -20.69 -7.20 1.62
CA ALA A 217 -21.33 -6.57 2.77
C ALA A 217 -20.32 -5.98 3.76
N ASP A 218 -19.18 -6.66 3.98
CA ASP A 218 -18.08 -6.10 4.77
C ASP A 218 -17.48 -4.86 4.08
N PHE A 219 -17.34 -4.88 2.75
CA PHE A 219 -16.86 -3.73 1.98
C PHE A 219 -17.77 -2.50 2.18
N ILE A 220 -19.08 -2.69 2.01
CA ILE A 220 -20.10 -1.66 2.27
C ILE A 220 -19.95 -1.12 3.69
N ALA A 221 -19.84 -2.00 4.69
CA ALA A 221 -19.71 -1.59 6.09
C ALA A 221 -18.46 -0.73 6.35
N GLU A 222 -17.32 -1.03 5.70
CA GLU A 222 -16.11 -0.19 5.80
C GLU A 222 -16.32 1.19 5.16
N ILE A 223 -16.88 1.24 3.94
CA ILE A 223 -17.13 2.50 3.23
C ILE A 223 -18.13 3.36 3.99
N ASP A 224 -19.23 2.79 4.48
CA ASP A 224 -20.25 3.49 5.27
C ASP A 224 -19.68 4.01 6.60
N ALA A 225 -18.68 3.32 7.17
CA ALA A 225 -17.94 3.77 8.34
C ALA A 225 -16.87 4.83 8.03
N GLY A 226 -16.68 5.20 6.77
CA GLY A 226 -15.72 6.21 6.35
C GLY A 226 -14.31 5.67 6.13
N TYR A 227 -14.12 4.36 5.97
CA TYR A 227 -12.81 3.74 5.84
C TYR A 227 -12.51 3.30 4.41
N PRO A 228 -11.53 3.93 3.72
CA PRO A 228 -11.08 3.40 2.43
C PRO A 228 -10.37 2.06 2.64
N VAL A 229 -10.56 1.17 1.68
CA VAL A 229 -10.18 -0.23 1.81
C VAL A 229 -9.01 -0.55 0.88
N MET A 230 -7.92 -1.10 1.39
CA MET A 230 -6.83 -1.56 0.52
C MET A 230 -7.20 -2.89 -0.13
N ILE A 231 -7.15 -2.94 -1.46
CA ILE A 231 -7.47 -4.13 -2.27
C ILE A 231 -6.18 -4.61 -2.95
N GLN A 232 -5.89 -5.91 -2.88
CA GLN A 232 -4.70 -6.54 -3.45
C GLN A 232 -5.11 -7.46 -4.60
N LEU A 233 -4.92 -7.03 -5.84
CA LEU A 233 -5.10 -7.90 -7.00
C LEU A 233 -3.82 -8.73 -7.23
N GLU A 234 -3.89 -9.76 -8.06
CA GLU A 234 -2.69 -10.50 -8.45
C GLU A 234 -1.64 -9.55 -9.05
N GLY A 235 -0.53 -9.37 -8.34
CA GLY A 235 0.56 -8.47 -8.73
C GLY A 235 0.28 -6.97 -8.55
N HIS A 236 -0.81 -6.56 -7.88
CA HIS A 236 -1.21 -5.15 -7.81
C HIS A 236 -1.91 -4.76 -6.49
N SER A 237 -1.92 -3.47 -6.17
CA SER A 237 -2.69 -2.93 -5.05
C SER A 237 -3.46 -1.67 -5.47
N THR A 238 -4.72 -1.57 -5.07
CA THR A 238 -5.61 -0.44 -5.30
C THR A 238 -6.32 -0.03 -4.00
N VAL A 239 -7.10 1.05 -4.06
CA VAL A 239 -7.90 1.51 -2.91
C VAL A 239 -9.36 1.56 -3.30
N GLY A 240 -10.20 0.78 -2.61
CA GLY A 240 -11.65 0.89 -2.67
C GLY A 240 -12.15 2.15 -1.98
N VAL A 241 -13.00 2.89 -2.69
CA VAL A 241 -13.47 4.23 -2.27
C VAL A 241 -14.98 4.38 -2.36
N GLY A 242 -15.70 3.36 -2.81
CA GLY A 242 -17.15 3.43 -2.92
C GLY A 242 -17.75 2.18 -3.52
N TYR A 243 -19.08 2.11 -3.56
CA TYR A 243 -19.83 1.00 -4.12
C TYR A 243 -21.13 1.47 -4.81
N ASP A 244 -21.67 0.62 -5.69
CA ASP A 244 -23.08 0.60 -6.05
C ASP A 244 -23.67 -0.74 -5.62
N GLU A 245 -24.64 -0.70 -4.70
CA GLU A 245 -25.24 -1.90 -4.11
C GLU A 245 -26.10 -2.68 -5.10
N ALA A 246 -26.80 -1.98 -6.01
CA ALA A 246 -27.76 -2.62 -6.91
C ALA A 246 -27.08 -3.51 -7.95
N ASP A 247 -25.89 -3.11 -8.38
CA ASP A 247 -25.10 -3.79 -9.39
C ASP A 247 -23.89 -4.56 -8.80
N GLU A 248 -23.74 -4.57 -7.47
CA GLU A 248 -22.58 -5.14 -6.75
C GLU A 248 -21.23 -4.64 -7.28
N ILE A 249 -21.16 -3.35 -7.62
CA ILE A 249 -19.95 -2.70 -8.16
C ILE A 249 -19.16 -2.06 -7.03
N ILE A 250 -17.84 -2.23 -7.03
CA ILE A 250 -16.93 -1.40 -6.22
C ILE A 250 -16.23 -0.37 -7.09
N TYR A 251 -16.03 0.83 -6.53
CA TYR A 251 -15.26 1.91 -7.12
C TYR A 251 -13.87 1.96 -6.50
N ILE A 252 -12.84 1.98 -7.35
CA ILE A 252 -11.44 1.93 -6.91
C ILE A 252 -10.63 3.11 -7.47
N HIS A 253 -9.67 3.59 -6.67
CA HIS A 253 -8.53 4.33 -7.17
C HIS A 253 -7.47 3.35 -7.64
N ASP A 254 -7.41 3.18 -8.96
CA ASP A 254 -6.39 2.41 -9.66
C ASP A 254 -5.46 3.34 -10.43
N LYS A 255 -4.21 3.40 -9.98
CA LYS A 255 -3.15 4.21 -10.60
C LYS A 255 -1.81 3.50 -10.66
N GLY A 256 -1.77 2.19 -10.38
CA GLY A 256 -0.53 1.47 -10.62
C GLY A 256 -0.45 1.01 -12.07
N GLU A 257 0.77 0.90 -12.59
CA GLU A 257 0.95 0.33 -13.93
C GLU A 257 0.73 -1.19 -13.87
N PHE A 258 -0.40 -1.67 -14.38
CA PHE A 258 -0.49 -3.04 -14.87
C PHE A 258 0.33 -3.10 -16.16
N ARG A 259 1.49 -3.76 -16.14
CA ARG A 259 2.21 -4.08 -17.37
C ARG A 259 2.07 -5.58 -17.65
N PRO A 260 1.58 -5.96 -18.84
CA PRO A 260 1.38 -7.35 -19.24
C PRO A 260 2.69 -8.15 -19.32
#